data_AF-A0A9E2NUF2-F1
#
_entry.id   AF-A0A9E2NUF2-F1
#
_cell.length_a   1.000
_cell.length_b   1.000
_cell.length_c   1.000
_cell.angle_alpha   90.00
_cell.angle_beta   90.00
_cell.angle_gamma   90.00
#
_symmetry.space_group_name_H-M   'P 1'
#
loop_
_entity.id
_entity.type
_entity.pdbx_description
1 polymer ?
#
loop_
_entity_poly.entity_id
_entity_poly.type
_entity_poly.pdbx_seq_one_letter_code
_entity_poly.pdbx_strand_id
1 'polypeptide(L)'
;MYRAFNLTNLEDLEELQNIDSLEAQKEYEERKEEVTQNLSIAKILKSSTYAQEDHEKIKINADEIQKRIFPTYKDYDIFLSHSHKDLALVQKFAYYLTHKMRVRVFIDSEVWGYVDDLLKQVNDKYALKEKNLYDYKIANIDACNIYLMLSNAIHDVINETECLFFINTPNSINVDSNIELQNVESPWLYDELKTTSMIKRRIPDSIQGYLDGLAAYRKRHKNYTDSIEPKWIRNVHKEIDGLTILPNEILLKWQNKIDTSYYPGEEISSMRDFYSVLHENDI
;
A
#
# COMPACT_ATOMS: atom_id res chain seq x y z
N MET A 1 5.27 -6.60 -6.09
CA MET A 1 4.45 -7.46 -5.25
C MET A 1 4.66 -8.94 -5.49
N TYR A 2 4.86 -9.68 -4.41
CA TYR A 2 4.87 -11.13 -4.36
C TYR A 2 3.51 -11.71 -3.98
N ARG A 3 2.92 -11.20 -2.89
CA ARG A 3 1.66 -11.72 -2.33
C ARG A 3 0.81 -10.60 -1.73
N ALA A 4 -0.50 -10.74 -1.83
CA ALA A 4 -1.45 -9.82 -1.22
C ALA A 4 -2.32 -10.59 -0.20
N PHE A 5 -2.60 -9.95 0.92
CA PHE A 5 -3.24 -10.56 2.07
C PHE A 5 -4.49 -9.79 2.48
N ASN A 6 -5.50 -10.52 2.92
CA ASN A 6 -6.76 -10.03 3.44
C ASN A 6 -6.75 -10.22 4.97
N LEU A 7 -6.71 -9.12 5.71
CA LEU A 7 -6.68 -9.12 7.17
C LEU A 7 -8.07 -8.76 7.67
N THR A 8 -8.70 -9.68 8.38
CA THR A 8 -10.01 -9.49 9.02
C THR A 8 -9.87 -9.50 10.53
N ASN A 9 -10.72 -8.73 11.23
CA ASN A 9 -10.74 -8.63 12.70
C ASN A 9 -9.37 -8.20 13.28
N LEU A 10 -8.69 -7.27 12.62
CA LEU A 10 -7.37 -6.80 13.06
C LEU A 10 -7.43 -6.09 14.43
N GLU A 11 -8.56 -5.48 14.75
CA GLU A 11 -8.87 -4.87 16.04
C GLU A 11 -8.76 -5.84 17.23
N ASP A 12 -8.90 -7.15 16.98
CA ASP A 12 -8.78 -8.20 18.00
C ASP A 12 -7.33 -8.61 18.28
N LEU A 13 -6.35 -8.05 17.54
CA LEU A 13 -4.93 -8.30 17.79
C LEU A 13 -4.50 -7.61 19.10
N GLU A 14 -4.32 -8.40 20.17
CA GLU A 14 -4.00 -7.91 21.52
C GLU A 14 -2.79 -6.96 21.57
N GLU A 15 -1.77 -7.20 20.75
CA GLU A 15 -0.57 -6.36 20.67
C GLU A 15 -0.90 -4.90 20.32
N LEU A 16 -1.97 -4.64 19.57
CA LEU A 16 -2.39 -3.28 19.21
C LEU A 16 -3.03 -2.53 20.40
N GLN A 17 -3.52 -3.25 21.41
CA GLN A 17 -4.08 -2.65 22.61
C GLN A 17 -2.98 -2.05 23.50
N ASN A 18 -1.77 -2.61 23.44
CA ASN A 18 -0.61 -2.19 24.22
C ASN A 18 0.14 -0.99 23.58
N ILE A 19 -0.20 -0.60 22.36
CA ILE A 19 0.43 0.52 21.66
C ILE A 19 -0.24 1.83 22.05
N ASP A 20 0.58 2.80 22.47
CA ASP A 20 0.12 4.17 22.72
C ASP A 20 -0.38 4.79 21.41
N SER A 21 -1.65 5.22 21.42
CA SER A 21 -2.30 5.79 20.25
C SER A 21 -1.69 7.14 19.87
N LEU A 22 -1.24 7.90 20.86
CA LEU A 22 -0.65 9.22 20.64
C LEU A 22 0.75 9.09 20.02
N GLU A 23 1.51 8.07 20.44
CA GLU A 23 2.83 7.78 19.87
C GLU A 23 2.72 7.34 18.41
N ALA A 24 1.82 6.38 18.12
CA ALA A 24 1.58 5.92 16.75
C ALA A 24 1.06 7.05 15.83
N GLN A 25 0.17 7.92 16.35
CA GLN A 25 -0.32 9.08 15.61
C GLN A 25 0.82 10.09 15.35
N LYS A 26 1.66 10.36 16.36
CA LYS A 26 2.76 11.31 16.23
C LYS A 26 3.76 10.84 15.16
N GLU A 27 4.16 9.57 15.19
CA GLU A 27 5.07 9.02 14.18
C GLU A 27 4.46 9.04 12.77
N TYR A 28 3.16 8.78 12.65
CA TYR A 28 2.46 8.94 11.37
C TYR A 28 2.51 10.39 10.85
N GLU A 29 2.21 11.38 11.69
CA GLU A 29 2.25 12.78 11.28
C GLU A 29 3.69 13.22 10.97
N GLU A 30 4.70 12.75 11.70
CA GLU A 30 6.12 13.02 11.39
C GLU A 30 6.52 12.44 10.02
N ARG A 31 6.14 11.20 9.70
CA ARG A 31 6.40 10.59 8.39
C ARG A 31 5.67 11.32 7.27
N LYS A 32 4.40 11.67 7.49
CA LYS A 32 3.62 12.50 6.56
C LYS A 32 4.24 13.89 6.38
N GLU A 33 4.74 14.50 7.44
CA GLU A 33 5.50 15.75 7.38
C GLU A 33 6.81 15.58 6.61
N GLU A 34 7.57 14.51 6.81
CA GLU A 34 8.81 14.26 6.06
C GLU A 34 8.55 14.09 4.55
N VAL A 35 7.51 13.31 4.22
CA VAL A 35 7.03 13.15 2.84
C VAL A 35 6.62 14.51 2.27
N THR A 36 5.94 15.37 3.04
CA THR A 36 5.43 16.66 2.55
C THR A 36 6.44 17.83 2.58
N GLN A 37 7.37 17.88 3.54
CA GLN A 37 8.33 18.98 3.74
C GLN A 37 9.46 18.99 2.71
N ASN A 38 9.86 17.80 2.23
CA ASN A 38 10.80 17.68 1.10
C ASN A 38 10.19 18.16 -0.24
N LEU A 39 8.90 18.50 -0.24
CA LEU A 39 8.08 18.83 -1.40
C LEU A 39 7.48 20.22 -1.29
N SER A 40 8.31 21.26 -1.23
CA SER A 40 7.78 22.61 -1.43
C SER A 40 7.07 22.68 -2.80
N ILE A 41 5.74 22.70 -2.77
CA ILE A 41 4.90 22.70 -3.98
C ILE A 41 5.26 23.90 -4.87
N ALA A 42 5.55 25.04 -4.27
CA ALA A 42 6.06 26.21 -4.98
C ALA A 42 7.41 25.95 -5.70
N LYS A 43 8.35 25.21 -5.09
CA LYS A 43 9.60 24.82 -5.74
C LYS A 43 9.36 23.78 -6.84
N ILE A 44 8.48 22.82 -6.61
CA ILE A 44 8.12 21.77 -7.57
C ILE A 44 7.50 22.40 -8.82
N LEU A 45 6.46 23.21 -8.65
CA LEU A 45 5.82 23.93 -9.75
C LEU A 45 6.80 24.87 -10.43
N LYS A 46 7.73 25.51 -9.71
CA LYS A 46 8.73 26.38 -10.33
C LYS A 46 9.76 25.60 -11.17
N SER A 47 10.16 24.39 -10.75
CA SER A 47 11.12 23.57 -11.50
C SER A 47 10.48 22.75 -12.62
N SER A 48 9.23 22.31 -12.44
CA SER A 48 8.53 21.49 -13.43
C SER A 48 7.79 22.33 -14.48
N THR A 49 7.69 23.65 -14.28
CA THR A 49 7.05 24.56 -15.24
C THR A 49 8.07 25.18 -16.19
N TYR A 50 7.85 25.01 -17.50
CA TYR A 50 8.60 25.72 -18.53
C TYR A 50 7.67 26.38 -19.55
N ALA A 51 8.04 27.60 -19.96
CA ALA A 51 7.34 28.36 -21.00
C ALA A 51 8.03 28.10 -22.35
N GLN A 52 7.24 27.90 -23.42
CA GLN A 52 7.78 27.91 -24.79
C GLN A 52 7.91 29.35 -25.30
N GLU A 53 8.91 29.57 -26.17
CA GLU A 53 9.21 30.86 -26.81
C GLU A 53 8.04 31.35 -27.70
N ASP A 54 7.21 30.44 -28.21
CA ASP A 54 5.96 30.78 -28.91
C ASP A 54 4.79 30.78 -27.93
N HIS A 55 4.58 31.95 -27.32
CA HIS A 55 3.43 32.45 -26.57
C HIS A 55 2.30 31.45 -26.12
N GLU A 56 2.02 31.48 -24.81
CA GLU A 56 0.79 31.06 -24.09
C GLU A 56 0.61 29.63 -23.57
N LYS A 57 1.52 28.66 -23.80
CA LYS A 57 1.36 27.32 -23.20
C LYS A 57 2.40 27.01 -22.13
N ILE A 58 1.96 27.07 -20.89
CA ILE A 58 2.67 26.59 -19.70
C ILE A 58 2.64 25.06 -19.74
N LYS A 59 3.81 24.41 -19.72
CA LYS A 59 3.93 22.95 -19.59
C LYS A 59 4.42 22.59 -18.20
N ILE A 60 3.80 21.59 -17.59
CA ILE A 60 4.16 21.03 -16.30
C ILE A 60 4.70 19.62 -16.52
N ASN A 61 5.92 19.34 -16.06
CA ASN A 61 6.52 18.01 -16.12
C ASN A 61 5.97 17.12 -14.98
N ALA A 62 4.95 16.31 -15.28
CA ALA A 62 4.31 15.42 -14.31
C ALA A 62 5.27 14.36 -13.72
N ASP A 63 6.20 13.84 -14.53
CA ASP A 63 7.17 12.82 -14.06
C ASP A 63 8.10 13.37 -12.98
N GLU A 64 8.51 14.65 -13.10
CA GLU A 64 9.31 15.30 -12.06
C GLU A 64 8.53 15.55 -10.78
N ILE A 65 7.24 15.86 -10.90
CA ILE A 65 6.35 15.99 -9.75
C ILE A 65 6.23 14.63 -9.06
N GLN A 66 5.90 13.58 -9.81
CA GLN A 66 5.74 12.22 -9.29
C GLN A 66 7.01 11.74 -8.57
N LYS A 67 8.18 11.88 -9.19
CA LYS A 67 9.47 11.49 -8.59
C LYS A 67 9.80 12.25 -7.32
N ARG A 68 9.34 13.48 -7.18
CA ARG A 68 9.54 14.23 -5.94
C ARG A 68 8.59 13.73 -4.89
N ILE A 69 7.29 13.65 -5.21
CA ILE A 69 6.26 13.18 -4.26
C ILE A 69 6.59 11.80 -3.72
N PHE A 70 7.17 10.96 -4.56
CA PHE A 70 7.54 9.60 -4.22
C PHE A 70 9.01 9.35 -4.58
N PRO A 71 9.94 9.81 -3.73
CA PRO A 71 11.36 9.82 -4.07
C PRO A 71 11.95 8.41 -4.16
N THR A 72 11.43 7.42 -3.42
CA THR A 72 11.94 6.05 -3.47
C THR A 72 10.87 5.02 -3.10
N TYR A 73 10.30 4.34 -4.11
CA TYR A 73 9.31 3.28 -3.93
C TYR A 73 9.89 1.95 -3.42
N LYS A 74 11.22 1.79 -3.46
CA LYS A 74 11.93 0.54 -3.15
C LYS A 74 12.24 0.34 -1.67
N ASP A 75 11.91 1.33 -0.86
CA ASP A 75 12.23 1.32 0.56
C ASP A 75 11.10 0.78 1.43
N TYR A 76 10.04 0.24 0.83
CA TYR A 76 8.92 -0.31 1.55
C TYR A 76 8.82 -1.81 1.31
N ASP A 77 8.58 -2.55 2.38
CA ASP A 77 8.41 -4.00 2.34
C ASP A 77 6.92 -4.35 2.20
N ILE A 78 6.04 -3.57 2.85
CA ILE A 78 4.60 -3.79 2.91
C ILE A 78 3.83 -2.52 2.50
N PHE A 79 2.87 -2.68 1.59
CA PHE A 79 1.82 -1.69 1.31
C PHE A 79 0.58 -1.96 2.17
N LEU A 80 0.11 -0.98 2.95
CA LEU A 80 -1.15 -1.05 3.70
C LEU A 80 -2.28 -0.37 2.94
N SER A 81 -3.25 -1.15 2.49
CA SER A 81 -4.49 -0.67 1.88
C SER A 81 -5.61 -0.65 2.92
N HIS A 82 -6.28 0.49 3.11
CA HIS A 82 -7.26 0.67 4.19
C HIS A 82 -8.31 1.74 3.89
N SER A 83 -9.45 1.68 4.59
CA SER A 83 -10.42 2.78 4.58
C SER A 83 -9.88 3.98 5.38
N HIS A 84 -10.08 5.20 4.88
CA HIS A 84 -9.72 6.42 5.61
C HIS A 84 -10.37 6.51 7.01
N LYS A 85 -11.51 5.83 7.21
CA LYS A 85 -12.20 5.77 8.51
C LYS A 85 -11.45 4.93 9.55
N ASP A 86 -10.54 4.07 9.11
CA ASP A 86 -9.76 3.16 9.96
C ASP A 86 -8.36 3.69 10.29
N LEU A 87 -8.09 4.98 10.01
CA LEU A 87 -6.75 5.56 10.14
C LEU A 87 -6.11 5.31 11.51
N ALA A 88 -6.88 5.45 12.60
CA ALA A 88 -6.34 5.22 13.95
C ALA A 88 -5.90 3.77 14.19
N LEU A 89 -6.64 2.78 13.66
CA LEU A 89 -6.27 1.37 13.71
C LEU A 89 -5.01 1.12 12.88
N VAL A 90 -4.96 1.70 11.68
CA VAL A 90 -3.85 1.53 10.72
C VAL A 90 -2.57 2.17 11.22
N GLN A 91 -2.64 3.33 11.89
CA GLN A 91 -1.48 3.96 12.54
C GLN A 91 -0.87 3.03 13.59
N LYS A 92 -1.69 2.42 14.46
CA LYS A 92 -1.20 1.45 15.44
C LYS A 92 -0.61 0.21 14.78
N PHE A 93 -1.26 -0.29 13.74
CA PHE A 93 -0.77 -1.49 13.05
C PHE A 93 0.54 -1.21 12.29
N ALA A 94 0.68 -0.05 11.67
CA ALA A 94 1.94 0.37 11.07
C ALA A 94 3.05 0.49 12.12
N TYR A 95 2.76 1.11 13.27
CA TYR A 95 3.71 1.18 14.40
C TYR A 95 4.12 -0.23 14.87
N TYR A 96 3.16 -1.15 15.02
CA TYR A 96 3.43 -2.55 15.33
C TYR A 96 4.37 -3.20 14.29
N LEU A 97 4.05 -3.07 13.00
CA LEU A 97 4.85 -3.64 11.92
C LEU A 97 6.27 -3.05 11.89
N THR A 98 6.43 -1.75 12.10
CA THR A 98 7.74 -1.09 12.08
C THR A 98 8.59 -1.45 13.29
N HIS A 99 8.03 -1.40 14.51
CA HIS A 99 8.84 -1.56 15.72
C HIS A 99 8.94 -2.99 16.23
N LYS A 100 7.87 -3.79 16.07
CA LYS A 100 7.87 -5.21 16.47
C LYS A 100 8.32 -6.10 15.33
N MET A 101 7.79 -5.86 14.13
CA MET A 101 8.06 -6.72 12.98
C MET A 101 9.26 -6.26 12.14
N ARG A 102 9.79 -5.05 12.40
CA ARG A 102 10.99 -4.49 11.75
C ARG A 102 10.91 -4.46 10.24
N VAL A 103 9.71 -4.16 9.73
CA VAL A 103 9.45 -3.97 8.30
C VAL A 103 9.05 -2.53 8.03
N ARG A 104 9.41 -2.05 6.85
CA ARG A 104 9.09 -0.71 6.37
C ARG A 104 7.73 -0.73 5.71
N VAL A 105 6.86 0.16 6.16
CA VAL A 105 5.44 0.15 5.80
C VAL A 105 5.10 1.43 5.05
N PHE A 106 4.45 1.26 3.89
CA PHE A 106 3.85 2.36 3.16
C PHE A 106 2.36 2.43 3.47
N ILE A 107 1.88 3.61 3.87
CA ILE A 107 0.46 3.87 4.08
C ILE A 107 0.05 4.93 3.05
N ASP A 108 -0.86 4.57 2.15
CA ASP A 108 -1.33 5.46 1.08
C ASP A 108 -1.87 6.78 1.63
N SER A 109 -2.59 6.74 2.77
CA SER A 109 -3.16 7.90 3.48
C SER A 109 -2.15 9.03 3.78
N GLU A 110 -0.85 8.71 3.89
CA GLU A 110 0.21 9.68 4.16
C GLU A 110 0.40 10.70 3.02
N VAL A 111 0.01 10.35 1.79
CA VAL A 111 0.29 11.18 0.60
C VAL A 111 -0.93 11.99 0.14
N TRP A 112 -2.15 11.66 0.57
CA TRP A 112 -3.39 12.32 0.13
C TRP A 112 -3.44 13.80 0.46
N GLY A 113 -3.09 14.16 1.70
CA GLY A 113 -3.10 15.57 2.13
C GLY A 113 -2.22 16.43 1.24
N TYR A 114 -1.09 15.88 0.78
CA TYR A 114 -0.22 16.56 -0.17
C TYR A 114 -0.87 16.75 -1.55
N VAL A 115 -1.57 15.74 -2.06
CA VAL A 115 -2.18 15.78 -3.40
C VAL A 115 -3.33 16.77 -3.46
N ASP A 116 -4.16 16.86 -2.42
CA ASP A 116 -5.22 17.85 -2.33
C ASP A 116 -4.64 19.28 -2.23
N ASP A 117 -3.58 19.47 -1.45
CA ASP A 117 -2.88 20.76 -1.35
C ASP A 117 -2.19 21.16 -2.67
N LEU A 118 -1.61 20.19 -3.38
CA LEU A 118 -1.01 20.39 -4.70
C LEU A 118 -2.08 20.80 -5.71
N LEU A 119 -3.19 20.07 -5.78
CA LEU A 119 -4.31 20.39 -6.67
C LEU A 119 -4.83 21.80 -6.38
N LYS A 120 -5.00 22.14 -5.10
CA LYS A 120 -5.44 23.48 -4.71
C LYS A 120 -4.45 24.55 -5.20
N GLN A 121 -3.15 24.37 -4.98
CA GLN A 121 -2.13 25.33 -5.39
C GLN A 121 -2.00 25.48 -6.92
N VAL A 122 -2.16 24.38 -7.66
CA VAL A 122 -2.19 24.39 -9.13
C VAL A 122 -3.43 25.15 -9.62
N ASN A 123 -4.61 24.85 -9.07
CA ASN A 123 -5.86 25.53 -9.42
C ASN A 123 -5.83 27.03 -9.06
N ASP A 124 -5.31 27.39 -7.89
CA ASP A 124 -5.12 28.79 -7.48
C ASP A 124 -4.23 29.56 -8.44
N LYS A 125 -3.25 28.89 -9.06
CA LYS A 125 -2.29 29.51 -9.97
C LYS A 125 -2.77 29.60 -11.41
N TYR A 126 -3.44 28.55 -11.91
CA TYR A 126 -3.73 28.41 -13.35
C TYR A 126 -5.22 28.40 -13.71
N ALA A 127 -6.08 27.99 -12.78
CA ALA A 127 -7.52 27.92 -13.02
C ALA A 127 -8.28 29.12 -12.42
N LEU A 128 -7.69 29.91 -11.51
CA LEU A 128 -8.39 30.99 -10.83
C LEU A 128 -8.77 32.14 -11.78
N LYS A 129 -10.08 32.40 -11.90
CA LYS A 129 -10.61 33.55 -12.65
C LYS A 129 -10.85 34.75 -11.73
N GLU A 130 -11.50 34.50 -10.60
CA GLU A 130 -11.82 35.48 -9.57
C GLU A 130 -11.70 34.80 -8.20
N LYS A 131 -11.79 35.56 -7.11
CA LYS A 131 -11.68 35.01 -5.75
C LYS A 131 -12.65 33.85 -5.54
N ASN A 132 -12.12 32.65 -5.27
CA ASN A 132 -12.87 31.41 -5.09
C ASN A 132 -13.69 30.95 -6.32
N LEU A 133 -13.35 31.42 -7.53
CA LEU A 133 -13.98 31.01 -8.78
C LEU A 133 -12.93 30.47 -9.75
N TYR A 134 -12.94 29.16 -9.97
CA TYR A 134 -12.04 28.49 -10.92
C TYR A 134 -12.71 28.32 -12.30
N ASP A 135 -11.91 28.35 -13.35
CA ASP A 135 -12.28 27.82 -14.66
C ASP A 135 -12.49 26.30 -14.55
N TYR A 136 -13.73 25.87 -14.73
CA TYR A 136 -14.11 24.47 -14.63
C TYR A 136 -13.28 23.56 -15.55
N LYS A 137 -12.98 23.97 -16.78
CA LYS A 137 -12.25 23.11 -17.72
C LYS A 137 -10.80 22.93 -17.29
N ILE A 138 -10.16 24.03 -16.89
CA ILE A 138 -8.76 24.00 -16.43
C ILE A 138 -8.65 23.20 -15.14
N ALA A 139 -9.52 23.46 -14.15
CA ALA A 139 -9.49 22.76 -12.88
C ALA A 139 -9.72 21.24 -13.01
N ASN A 140 -10.59 20.81 -13.92
CA ASN A 140 -10.77 19.38 -14.19
C ASN A 140 -9.56 18.74 -14.88
N ILE A 141 -8.91 19.45 -15.81
CA ILE A 141 -7.68 18.96 -16.44
C ILE A 141 -6.57 18.81 -15.39
N ASP A 142 -6.42 19.78 -14.50
CA ASP A 142 -5.44 19.75 -13.42
C ASP A 142 -5.72 18.60 -12.45
N ALA A 143 -6.99 18.43 -12.04
CA ALA A 143 -7.43 17.31 -11.21
C ALA A 143 -7.11 15.95 -11.85
N CYS A 144 -7.47 15.76 -13.13
CA CYS A 144 -7.20 14.51 -13.84
C CYS A 144 -5.70 14.16 -13.85
N ASN A 145 -4.83 15.12 -14.18
CA ASN A 145 -3.40 14.88 -14.24
C ASN A 145 -2.82 14.54 -12.86
N ILE A 146 -3.23 15.28 -11.82
CA ILE A 146 -2.72 15.11 -10.47
C ILE A 146 -3.17 13.76 -9.88
N TYR A 147 -4.44 13.39 -10.04
CA TYR A 147 -4.95 12.12 -9.53
C TYR A 147 -4.40 10.91 -10.30
N LEU A 148 -4.20 11.00 -11.63
CA LEU A 148 -3.57 9.93 -12.40
C LEU A 148 -2.10 9.74 -12.02
N MET A 149 -1.39 10.85 -11.78
CA MET A 149 -0.01 10.80 -11.29
C MET A 149 0.07 10.12 -9.91
N LEU A 150 -0.87 10.40 -9.01
CA LEU A 150 -0.98 9.73 -7.72
C LEU A 150 -1.28 8.23 -7.89
N SER A 151 -2.27 7.88 -8.70
CA SER A 151 -2.65 6.48 -8.98
C SER A 151 -1.46 5.69 -9.52
N ASN A 152 -0.75 6.22 -10.52
CA ASN A 152 0.46 5.58 -11.06
C ASN A 152 1.55 5.37 -10.00
N ALA A 153 1.75 6.35 -9.12
CA ALA A 153 2.72 6.23 -8.05
C ALA A 153 2.33 5.16 -7.02
N ILE A 154 1.05 5.09 -6.64
CA ILE A 154 0.53 4.03 -5.78
C ILE A 154 0.74 2.66 -6.43
N HIS A 155 0.45 2.53 -7.74
CA HIS A 155 0.70 1.29 -8.48
C HIS A 155 2.18 0.91 -8.49
N ASP A 156 3.08 1.88 -8.63
CA ASP A 156 4.52 1.67 -8.53
C ASP A 156 4.92 1.15 -7.14
N VAL A 157 4.39 1.74 -6.05
CA VAL A 157 4.64 1.22 -4.68
C VAL A 157 4.14 -0.21 -4.54
N ILE A 158 2.89 -0.50 -4.95
CA ILE A 158 2.33 -1.86 -4.89
C ILE A 158 3.21 -2.82 -5.71
N ASN A 159 3.68 -2.38 -6.87
CA ASN A 159 4.53 -3.19 -7.73
C ASN A 159 5.92 -3.46 -7.13
N GLU A 160 6.50 -2.53 -6.36
CA GLU A 160 7.84 -2.66 -5.80
C GLU A 160 7.85 -3.29 -4.40
N THR A 161 6.80 -3.11 -3.60
CA THR A 161 6.66 -3.78 -2.29
C THR A 161 6.59 -5.29 -2.43
N GLU A 162 7.04 -6.00 -1.39
CA GLU A 162 6.95 -7.45 -1.35
C GLU A 162 5.50 -7.89 -1.11
N CYS A 163 4.81 -7.26 -0.17
CA CYS A 163 3.44 -7.63 0.21
C CYS A 163 2.47 -6.45 0.19
N LEU A 164 1.20 -6.73 -0.11
CA LEU A 164 0.10 -5.83 0.21
C LEU A 164 -0.75 -6.43 1.32
N PHE A 165 -1.03 -5.68 2.37
CA PHE A 165 -2.01 -6.04 3.40
C PHE A 165 -3.23 -5.15 3.23
N PHE A 166 -4.37 -5.78 2.89
CA PHE A 166 -5.66 -5.12 2.83
C PHE A 166 -6.36 -5.27 4.18
N ILE A 167 -6.66 -4.13 4.81
CA ILE A 167 -7.33 -4.07 6.10
C ILE A 167 -8.85 -4.11 5.86
N ASN A 168 -9.41 -5.30 6.01
CA ASN A 168 -10.79 -5.59 5.67
C ASN A 168 -11.70 -5.43 6.89
N THR A 169 -12.13 -4.18 7.08
CA THR A 169 -13.14 -3.79 8.06
C THR A 169 -14.48 -3.55 7.36
N PRO A 170 -15.59 -3.42 8.12
CA PRO A 170 -16.86 -2.94 7.57
C PRO A 170 -16.78 -1.54 6.93
N ASN A 171 -15.77 -0.73 7.24
CA ASN A 171 -15.55 0.57 6.59
C ASN A 171 -14.84 0.44 5.23
N SER A 172 -14.17 -0.68 4.96
CA SER A 172 -13.49 -0.98 3.69
C SER A 172 -14.42 -1.70 2.71
N ILE A 173 -15.21 -2.66 3.20
CA ILE A 173 -16.17 -3.42 2.39
C ILE A 173 -17.55 -3.39 3.06
N ASN A 174 -18.52 -2.82 2.35
CA ASN A 174 -19.93 -2.92 2.72
C ASN A 174 -20.50 -4.23 2.18
N VAL A 175 -21.04 -5.06 3.07
CA VAL A 175 -21.80 -6.26 2.70
C VAL A 175 -23.27 -5.89 2.65
N ASP A 176 -23.85 -5.80 1.45
CA ASP A 176 -25.30 -5.65 1.33
C ASP A 176 -25.97 -6.99 1.65
N SER A 177 -26.61 -7.04 2.81
CA SER A 177 -27.30 -8.23 3.32
C SER A 177 -28.41 -8.75 2.39
N ASN A 178 -28.89 -7.92 1.45
CA ASN A 178 -29.95 -8.30 0.52
C ASN A 178 -29.45 -8.98 -0.76
N ILE A 179 -28.15 -8.87 -1.11
CA ILE A 179 -27.64 -9.33 -2.43
C ILE A 179 -26.32 -10.13 -2.32
N GLU A 180 -25.75 -10.36 -1.13
CA GLU A 180 -24.42 -11.00 -0.95
C GLU A 180 -23.32 -10.33 -1.80
N LEU A 181 -23.50 -9.04 -2.15
CA LEU A 181 -22.52 -8.26 -2.88
C LEU A 181 -21.64 -7.52 -1.88
N GLN A 182 -20.33 -7.73 -2.00
CA GLN A 182 -19.30 -6.94 -1.34
C GLN A 182 -18.99 -5.72 -2.20
N ASN A 183 -19.24 -4.53 -1.69
CA ASN A 183 -19.02 -3.27 -2.40
C ASN A 183 -17.94 -2.44 -1.68
N VAL A 184 -17.06 -1.83 -2.48
CA VAL A 184 -16.06 -0.86 -2.01
C VAL A 184 -16.53 0.52 -2.48
N GLU A 185 -16.78 1.43 -1.53
CA GLU A 185 -17.24 2.78 -1.86
C GLU A 185 -16.10 3.74 -2.24
N SER A 186 -14.90 3.48 -1.74
CA SER A 186 -13.71 4.27 -2.06
C SER A 186 -13.19 3.91 -3.45
N PRO A 187 -13.11 4.87 -4.39
CA PRO A 187 -12.49 4.64 -5.69
C PRO A 187 -11.03 4.16 -5.58
N TRP A 188 -10.33 4.59 -4.53
CA TRP A 188 -8.93 4.27 -4.28
C TRP A 188 -8.74 2.84 -3.79
N LEU A 189 -9.54 2.40 -2.83
CA LEU A 189 -9.54 1.00 -2.40
C LEU A 189 -9.88 0.06 -3.58
N TYR A 190 -10.82 0.46 -4.44
CA TYR A 190 -11.12 -0.29 -5.64
C TYR A 190 -9.92 -0.36 -6.59
N ASP A 191 -9.26 0.77 -6.86
CA ASP A 191 -8.07 0.85 -7.72
C ASP A 191 -6.91 0.00 -7.18
N GLU A 192 -6.64 0.06 -5.88
CA GLU A 192 -5.60 -0.73 -5.20
C GLU A 192 -5.87 -2.23 -5.28
N LEU A 193 -7.08 -2.66 -4.91
CA LEU A 193 -7.50 -4.07 -5.02
C LEU A 193 -7.44 -4.54 -6.47
N LYS A 194 -7.92 -3.70 -7.40
CA LYS A 194 -7.88 -4.04 -8.82
C LYS A 194 -6.44 -4.22 -9.31
N THR A 195 -5.55 -3.36 -8.86
CA THR A 195 -4.12 -3.38 -9.16
C THR A 195 -3.46 -4.68 -8.68
N THR A 196 -3.84 -5.19 -7.50
CA THR A 196 -3.33 -6.51 -7.03
C THR A 196 -3.65 -7.66 -7.97
N SER A 197 -4.79 -7.60 -8.67
CA SER A 197 -5.21 -8.62 -9.63
C SER A 197 -4.50 -8.53 -10.98
N MET A 198 -3.90 -7.37 -11.30
CA MET A 198 -3.26 -7.10 -12.59
C MET A 198 -1.73 -7.23 -12.53
N ILE A 199 -1.11 -6.90 -11.40
CA ILE A 199 0.34 -6.92 -11.25
C ILE A 199 0.86 -8.36 -11.23
N LYS A 200 1.95 -8.58 -11.97
CA LYS A 200 2.64 -9.87 -12.00
C LYS A 200 3.32 -10.13 -10.65
N ARG A 201 3.04 -11.29 -10.06
CA ARG A 201 3.74 -11.77 -8.85
C ARG A 201 5.23 -11.98 -9.15
N ARG A 202 6.09 -11.40 -8.31
CA ARG A 202 7.55 -11.57 -8.35
C ARG A 202 8.00 -12.22 -7.06
N ILE A 203 8.78 -13.29 -7.14
CA ILE A 203 9.43 -13.87 -5.96
C ILE A 203 10.46 -12.85 -5.48
N PRO A 204 10.42 -12.41 -4.21
CA PRO A 204 11.43 -11.52 -3.66
C PRO A 204 12.80 -12.21 -3.62
N ASP A 205 13.85 -11.44 -3.93
CA ASP A 205 15.23 -11.93 -3.89
C ASP A 205 15.60 -12.45 -2.47
N SER A 206 14.99 -11.84 -1.44
CA SER A 206 15.12 -12.19 -0.01
C SER A 206 14.73 -13.65 0.29
N ILE A 207 13.83 -14.24 -0.50
CA ILE A 207 13.36 -15.63 -0.30
C ILE A 207 13.69 -16.58 -1.44
N GLN A 208 14.27 -16.10 -2.55
CA GLN A 208 14.61 -16.96 -3.69
C GLN A 208 15.49 -18.15 -3.25
N GLY A 209 16.54 -17.88 -2.45
CA GLY A 209 17.40 -18.94 -1.91
C GLY A 209 16.72 -19.89 -0.91
N TYR A 210 15.72 -19.41 -0.16
CA TYR A 210 14.91 -20.24 0.73
C TYR A 210 13.96 -21.16 -0.05
N LEU A 211 13.30 -20.64 -1.08
CA LEU A 211 12.42 -21.41 -1.97
C LEU A 211 13.19 -22.45 -2.77
N ASP A 212 14.41 -22.13 -3.22
CA ASP A 212 15.29 -23.09 -3.89
C ASP A 212 15.69 -24.24 -2.94
N GLY A 213 15.92 -23.92 -1.65
CA GLY A 213 16.16 -24.90 -0.59
C GLY A 213 14.94 -25.79 -0.29
N LEU A 214 13.73 -25.21 -0.22
CA LEU A 214 12.49 -25.95 -0.03
C LEU A 214 12.14 -26.85 -1.23
N ALA A 215 12.40 -26.40 -2.46
CA ALA A 215 12.23 -27.19 -3.66
C ALA A 215 13.18 -28.41 -3.69
N ALA A 216 14.40 -28.24 -3.17
CA ALA A 216 15.34 -29.34 -2.97
C ALA A 216 14.90 -30.32 -1.86
N TYR A 217 14.23 -29.83 -0.81
CA TYR A 217 13.65 -30.65 0.26
C TYR A 217 12.41 -31.44 -0.20
N ARG A 218 11.47 -30.82 -0.92
CA ARG A 218 10.26 -31.46 -1.48
C ARG A 218 10.58 -32.58 -2.48
N LYS A 219 11.75 -32.56 -3.14
CA LYS A 219 12.21 -33.67 -4.00
C LYS A 219 12.56 -34.95 -3.23
N ARG A 220 12.68 -34.92 -1.90
CA ARG A 220 13.07 -36.09 -1.08
C ARG A 220 11.90 -36.86 -0.47
N HIS A 221 10.68 -36.32 -0.48
CA HIS A 221 9.49 -37.00 0.03
C HIS A 221 8.31 -36.84 -0.93
N LYS A 222 8.03 -37.86 -1.75
CA LYS A 222 6.82 -37.98 -2.55
C LYS A 222 6.16 -39.35 -2.27
N ASN A 223 4.95 -39.32 -1.74
CA ASN A 223 3.91 -40.32 -2.04
C ASN A 223 2.70 -39.52 -2.55
N TYR A 224 2.10 -40.01 -3.63
CA TYR A 224 1.16 -39.30 -4.49
C TYR A 224 -0.22 -39.96 -4.40
N THR A 225 -1.29 -39.17 -4.33
CA THR A 225 -2.65 -39.61 -4.69
C THR A 225 -3.39 -38.47 -5.36
N ASP A 226 -3.91 -38.72 -6.56
CA ASP A 226 -4.74 -37.83 -7.37
C ASP A 226 -6.14 -37.61 -6.78
N SER A 227 -6.68 -36.39 -6.94
CA SER A 227 -8.10 -36.21 -7.25
C SER A 227 -8.35 -34.88 -7.97
N ILE A 228 -9.17 -34.95 -9.02
CA ILE A 228 -9.51 -33.94 -10.04
C ILE A 228 -10.79 -33.19 -9.60
N GLU A 229 -10.84 -31.86 -9.72
CA GLU A 229 -11.81 -31.09 -10.55
C GLU A 229 -11.75 -29.54 -10.32
N PRO A 230 -12.00 -28.70 -11.36
CA PRO A 230 -11.94 -27.23 -11.28
C PRO A 230 -13.33 -26.53 -11.24
N LYS A 231 -13.39 -25.28 -10.74
CA LYS A 231 -14.55 -24.37 -10.90
C LYS A 231 -14.10 -22.92 -11.19
N TRP A 232 -14.76 -22.25 -12.16
CA TRP A 232 -14.54 -20.84 -12.53
C TRP A 232 -15.88 -20.08 -12.61
N ILE A 233 -16.04 -18.97 -11.86
CA ILE A 233 -17.11 -17.95 -12.03
C ILE A 233 -16.53 -16.55 -11.70
N ARG A 234 -17.05 -15.45 -12.29
CA ARG A 234 -16.64 -14.04 -12.07
C ARG A 234 -17.74 -13.20 -11.38
N ASN A 235 -17.38 -12.56 -10.28
CA ASN A 235 -17.93 -11.34 -9.65
C ASN A 235 -16.73 -10.67 -8.91
N VAL A 236 -16.81 -9.42 -8.43
CA VAL A 236 -15.69 -8.69 -7.75
C VAL A 236 -15.16 -9.39 -6.47
N HIS A 237 -15.82 -10.47 -6.06
CA HIS A 237 -15.24 -11.55 -5.24
C HIS A 237 -13.83 -11.98 -5.72
N LYS A 238 -13.50 -11.96 -7.01
CA LYS A 238 -12.20 -12.44 -7.51
C LYS A 238 -10.99 -11.64 -7.02
N GLU A 239 -11.14 -10.34 -6.89
CA GLU A 239 -10.09 -9.46 -6.39
C GLU A 239 -9.81 -9.75 -4.91
N ILE A 240 -10.85 -10.08 -4.12
CA ILE A 240 -10.76 -10.42 -2.70
C ILE A 240 -10.38 -11.90 -2.47
N ASP A 241 -10.93 -12.84 -3.23
CA ASP A 241 -10.57 -14.27 -3.26
C ASP A 241 -9.12 -14.48 -3.73
N GLY A 242 -8.60 -13.53 -4.51
CA GLY A 242 -7.20 -13.49 -4.92
C GLY A 242 -6.24 -13.14 -3.78
N LEU A 243 -6.76 -12.56 -2.69
CA LEU A 243 -6.02 -12.26 -1.48
C LEU A 243 -5.97 -13.49 -0.58
N THR A 244 -4.79 -13.72 0.00
CA THR A 244 -4.63 -14.77 1.01
C THR A 244 -5.13 -14.27 2.36
N ILE A 245 -6.05 -15.01 3.00
CA ILE A 245 -6.46 -14.67 4.37
C ILE A 245 -5.24 -14.77 5.29
N LEU A 246 -4.99 -13.71 6.07
CA LEU A 246 -3.92 -13.66 7.05
C LEU A 246 -4.51 -13.51 8.46
N PRO A 247 -4.68 -14.62 9.21
CA PRO A 247 -5.19 -14.58 10.57
C PRO A 247 -4.22 -13.91 11.54
N ASN A 248 -4.74 -13.26 12.60
CA ASN A 248 -3.92 -12.65 13.67
C ASN A 248 -2.95 -13.64 14.33
N GLU A 249 -3.31 -14.93 14.43
CA GLU A 249 -2.43 -15.97 14.96
C GLU A 249 -1.10 -16.08 14.18
N ILE A 250 -1.15 -15.86 12.86
CA ILE A 250 0.04 -15.90 12.01
C ILE A 250 0.94 -14.68 12.26
N LEU A 251 0.34 -13.51 12.50
CA LEU A 251 1.09 -12.31 12.90
C LEU A 251 1.82 -12.54 14.23
N LEU A 252 1.17 -13.18 15.20
CA LEU A 252 1.79 -13.53 16.50
C LEU A 252 2.90 -14.58 16.35
N LYS A 253 2.70 -15.61 15.51
CA LYS A 253 3.76 -16.59 15.20
C LYS A 253 4.96 -15.94 14.52
N TRP A 254 4.72 -14.97 13.64
CA TRP A 254 5.78 -14.18 13.02
C TRP A 254 6.54 -13.34 14.05
N GLN A 255 5.84 -12.66 14.96
CA GLN A 255 6.47 -11.88 16.04
C GLN A 255 7.35 -12.76 16.92
N ASN A 256 6.82 -13.89 17.39
CA ASN A 256 7.57 -14.85 18.20
C ASN A 256 8.83 -15.35 17.48
N LYS A 257 8.76 -15.53 16.16
CA LYS A 257 9.92 -15.95 15.36
C LYS A 257 11.00 -14.86 15.32
N ILE A 258 10.61 -13.59 15.11
CA ILE A 258 11.55 -12.46 15.15
C ILE A 258 12.19 -12.34 16.54
N ASP A 259 11.40 -12.45 17.61
CA ASP A 259 11.89 -12.32 18.98
C ASP A 259 12.87 -13.45 19.36
N THR A 260 12.72 -14.64 18.77
CA THR A 260 13.60 -15.80 19.00
C THR A 260 14.78 -15.90 18.03
N SER A 261 14.66 -15.34 16.83
CA SER A 261 15.73 -15.32 15.81
C SER A 261 16.71 -14.15 15.98
N TYR A 262 16.36 -13.14 16.78
CA TYR A 262 17.16 -11.92 16.88
C TYR A 262 18.48 -12.10 17.64
N TYR A 263 19.58 -12.01 16.89
CA TYR A 263 20.93 -11.79 17.41
C TYR A 263 21.42 -10.38 17.03
N PRO A 264 21.90 -9.55 17.99
CA PRO A 264 22.43 -8.22 17.67
C PRO A 264 23.59 -8.31 16.66
N GLY A 265 23.38 -7.78 15.45
CA GLY A 265 24.41 -7.72 14.40
C GLY A 265 24.20 -8.65 13.19
N GLU A 266 23.18 -9.51 13.18
CA GLU A 266 22.80 -10.28 11.98
C GLU A 266 21.69 -9.55 11.19
N GLU A 267 21.91 -9.28 9.91
CA GLU A 267 20.87 -8.84 8.96
C GLU A 267 19.98 -10.05 8.58
N ILE A 268 19.15 -10.51 9.50
CA ILE A 268 18.05 -11.41 9.15
C ILE A 268 16.92 -10.56 8.58
N SER A 269 16.58 -10.78 7.31
CA SER A 269 15.42 -10.13 6.68
C SER A 269 14.14 -10.58 7.39
N SER A 270 13.45 -9.68 8.09
CA SER A 270 12.20 -9.99 8.81
C SER A 270 11.10 -10.54 7.90
N MET A 271 11.11 -10.16 6.62
CA MET A 271 10.23 -10.74 5.60
C MET A 271 10.54 -12.22 5.34
N ARG A 272 11.79 -12.66 5.40
CA ARG A 272 12.14 -14.09 5.28
C ARG A 272 11.51 -14.91 6.41
N ASP A 273 11.53 -14.40 7.63
CA ASP A 273 10.87 -15.06 8.77
C ASP A 273 9.36 -15.12 8.57
N PHE A 274 8.75 -14.07 8.02
CA PHE A 274 7.33 -14.06 7.65
C PHE A 274 7.00 -15.22 6.69
N TYR A 275 7.72 -15.36 5.58
CA TYR A 275 7.46 -16.43 4.61
C TYR A 275 7.74 -17.82 5.16
N SER A 276 8.71 -17.97 6.07
CA SER A 276 8.93 -19.25 6.74
C SER A 276 7.73 -19.62 7.61
N VAL A 277 7.14 -18.67 8.34
CA VAL A 277 5.94 -18.89 9.16
C VAL A 277 4.75 -19.23 8.27
N LEU A 278 4.58 -18.52 7.15
CA LEU A 278 3.52 -18.83 6.18
C LEU A 278 3.66 -20.28 5.66
N HIS A 279 4.87 -20.67 5.25
CA HIS A 279 5.14 -22.03 4.78
C HIS A 279 4.91 -23.09 5.86
N GLU A 280 5.31 -22.83 7.11
CA GLU A 280 5.10 -23.74 8.25
C GLU A 280 3.61 -23.94 8.61
N ASN A 281 2.74 -23.04 8.17
CA ASN A 281 1.30 -23.09 8.43
C ASN A 281 0.46 -23.35 7.16
N ASP A 282 1.11 -23.80 6.07
CA ASP A 282 0.48 -24.09 4.78
C ASP A 282 -0.35 -22.93 4.18
N ILE A 283 0.12 -21.69 4.40
CA ILE A 283 -0.45 -20.46 3.83
C ILE A 283 0.38 -20.02 2.63
#